data_AF-A0A5J4XCB4-F1
#
_entry.id   AF-A0A5J4XCB4-F1
#
_cell.length_a   1.000
_cell.length_b   1.000
_cell.length_c   1.000
_cell.angle_alpha   90.00
_cell.angle_beta   90.00
_cell.angle_gamma   90.00
#
_symmetry.space_group_name_H-M   'P 1'
#
loop_
_entity.id
_entity.type
_entity.pdbx_description
1 polymer ?
#
loop_
_entity_poly.entity_id
_entity_poly.type
_entity_poly.pdbx_seq_one_letter_code
_entity_poly.pdbx_strand_id
1 'polypeptide(L)'
;AQGYSGNEESLQLLLRWTSAFCKVLMWHVREHCDLESELQDVLLPSEVEVLMQQEQHKPNFVLSVLTQIVHSMPAAEGQKLALDATLTKFQKAVGTCERMVKTPIPRSYTRHTSRFLVIWLAFLPFTLWRACHWAMVPAAVLIAFLLLGVEEIGVQIEEPFGILPLENLCDIVHANAKEMLNTRYQVDQIVQNSSTSRSQSVPQMHSNGSHH
;
A
#
# COMPACT_ATOMS: atom_id res chain seq x y z
N ALA A 1 15.51 -20.48 -25.15
CA ALA A 1 14.38 -19.59 -25.49
C ALA A 1 13.13 -19.88 -24.64
N GLN A 2 12.68 -21.14 -24.49
CA GLN A 2 11.46 -21.50 -23.73
C GLN A 2 11.51 -21.28 -22.20
N GLY A 3 12.70 -21.29 -21.57
CA GLY A 3 12.81 -21.03 -20.12
C GLY A 3 12.69 -19.56 -19.71
N TYR A 4 12.81 -18.62 -20.67
CA TYR A 4 12.77 -17.18 -20.39
C TYR A 4 11.33 -16.66 -20.31
N SER A 5 10.43 -17.18 -21.16
CA SER A 5 9.00 -16.77 -21.19
C SER A 5 8.22 -17.19 -19.94
N GLY A 6 8.46 -18.38 -19.39
CA GLY A 6 7.76 -18.86 -18.20
C GLY A 6 8.12 -18.09 -16.92
N ASN A 7 9.34 -17.53 -16.85
CA ASN A 7 9.77 -16.72 -15.71
C ASN A 7 9.17 -15.29 -15.78
N GLU A 8 8.98 -14.77 -16.99
CA GLU A 8 8.33 -13.49 -17.26
C GLU A 8 6.86 -13.51 -16.83
N GLU A 9 6.10 -14.53 -17.24
CA GLU A 9 4.69 -14.69 -16.87
C GLU A 9 4.52 -14.82 -15.35
N SER A 10 5.39 -15.61 -14.70
CA SER A 10 5.38 -15.79 -13.24
C SER A 10 5.66 -14.47 -12.49
N LEU A 11 6.56 -13.65 -13.02
CA LEU A 11 6.90 -12.34 -12.45
C LEU A 11 5.75 -11.34 -12.62
N GLN A 12 5.12 -11.30 -13.79
CA GLN A 12 3.95 -10.45 -14.05
C GLN A 12 2.79 -10.83 -13.13
N LEU A 13 2.56 -12.13 -12.95
CA LEU A 13 1.57 -12.66 -12.03
C LEU A 13 1.88 -12.23 -10.58
N LEU A 14 3.13 -12.37 -10.14
CA LEU A 14 3.57 -11.96 -8.80
C LEU A 14 3.32 -10.46 -8.56
N LEU A 15 3.70 -9.59 -9.50
CA LEU A 15 3.56 -8.13 -9.38
C LEU A 15 2.10 -7.69 -9.42
N ARG A 16 1.28 -8.34 -10.26
CA ARG A 16 -0.16 -8.11 -10.32
C ARG A 16 -0.83 -8.43 -8.99
N TRP A 17 -0.60 -9.62 -8.46
CA TRP A 17 -1.16 -10.04 -7.18
C TRP A 17 -0.60 -9.25 -5.99
N THR A 18 0.63 -8.74 -6.08
CA THR A 18 1.21 -7.82 -5.09
C THR A 18 0.48 -6.46 -5.09
N SER A 19 0.15 -5.94 -6.27
CA SER A 19 -0.66 -4.71 -6.39
C SER A 19 -2.09 -4.94 -5.86
N ALA A 20 -2.68 -6.09 -6.17
CA ALA A 20 -4.00 -6.47 -5.67
C ALA A 20 -4.02 -6.61 -4.13
N PHE A 21 -2.95 -7.15 -3.54
CA PHE A 21 -2.81 -7.23 -2.08
C PHE A 21 -2.94 -5.86 -1.41
N CYS A 22 -2.32 -4.81 -1.96
CA CYS A 22 -2.43 -3.46 -1.42
C CYS A 22 -3.88 -2.94 -1.43
N LYS A 23 -4.59 -3.08 -2.56
CA LYS A 23 -6.00 -2.66 -2.69
C LYS A 23 -6.93 -3.47 -1.77
N VAL A 24 -6.71 -4.78 -1.65
CA VAL A 24 -7.47 -5.66 -0.73
C VAL A 24 -7.21 -5.30 0.74
N LEU A 25 -5.96 -5.01 1.11
CA LEU A 25 -5.62 -4.59 2.47
C LEU A 25 -6.21 -3.22 2.81
N MET A 26 -6.16 -2.27 1.88
CA MET A 26 -6.84 -0.98 2.01
C MET A 26 -8.33 -1.16 2.28
N TRP A 27 -9.01 -1.94 1.45
CA TRP A 27 -10.43 -2.25 1.63
C TRP A 27 -10.71 -2.90 2.99
N HIS A 28 -9.88 -3.86 3.39
CA HIS A 28 -10.03 -4.56 4.66
C HIS A 28 -9.96 -3.64 5.88
N VAL A 29 -9.19 -2.55 5.78
CA VAL A 29 -8.99 -1.59 6.86
C VAL A 29 -10.00 -0.42 6.82
N ARG A 30 -10.54 -0.08 5.65
CA ARG A 30 -11.41 1.10 5.44
C ARG A 30 -12.90 0.76 5.30
N GLU A 31 -13.29 -0.50 5.06
CA GLU A 31 -14.66 -1.07 4.99
C GLU A 31 -15.71 -0.32 4.10
N HIS A 32 -15.38 0.81 3.48
CA HIS A 32 -16.32 1.71 2.79
C HIS A 32 -16.05 1.86 1.28
N CYS A 33 -15.12 1.09 0.72
CA CYS A 33 -14.75 1.15 -0.69
C CYS A 33 -15.38 -0.02 -1.47
N ASP A 34 -15.71 0.21 -2.74
CA ASP A 34 -16.12 -0.87 -3.66
C ASP A 34 -14.87 -1.61 -4.14
N LEU A 35 -14.59 -2.76 -3.52
CA LEU A 35 -13.41 -3.57 -3.82
C LEU A 35 -13.42 -4.12 -5.25
N GLU A 36 -14.59 -4.37 -5.83
CA GLU A 36 -14.68 -4.99 -7.16
C GLU A 36 -14.17 -4.02 -8.22
N SER A 37 -14.66 -2.78 -8.20
CA SER A 37 -14.25 -1.73 -9.13
C SER A 37 -12.73 -1.47 -9.09
N GLU A 38 -12.15 -1.39 -7.90
CA GLU A 38 -10.72 -1.15 -7.67
C GLU A 38 -9.83 -2.29 -8.17
N LEU A 39 -10.33 -3.53 -8.14
CA LEU A 39 -9.58 -4.70 -8.58
C LEU A 39 -9.67 -4.94 -10.08
N GLN A 40 -10.71 -4.44 -10.77
CA GLN A 40 -10.86 -4.60 -12.23
C GLN A 40 -9.72 -3.94 -13.01
N ASP A 41 -9.10 -2.89 -12.46
CA ASP A 41 -7.94 -2.22 -13.08
C ASP A 41 -6.63 -3.02 -12.93
N VAL A 42 -6.59 -3.98 -12.00
CA VAL A 42 -5.36 -4.71 -11.63
C VAL A 42 -5.42 -6.18 -12.01
N LEU A 43 -6.52 -6.88 -11.68
CA LEU A 43 -6.70 -8.32 -11.86
C LEU A 43 -7.55 -8.65 -13.09
N LEU A 44 -7.43 -9.88 -13.59
CA LEU A 44 -8.34 -10.38 -14.61
C LEU A 44 -9.75 -10.57 -14.03
N PRO A 45 -10.82 -10.43 -14.83
CA PRO A 45 -12.20 -10.62 -14.36
C PRO A 45 -12.43 -11.96 -13.64
N SER A 46 -11.80 -13.04 -14.11
CA SER A 46 -11.88 -14.36 -13.48
C SER A 46 -11.19 -14.43 -12.12
N GLU A 47 -10.10 -13.68 -11.92
CA GLU A 47 -9.38 -13.63 -10.65
C GLU A 47 -10.15 -12.80 -9.61
N VAL A 48 -10.77 -11.70 -10.06
CA VAL A 48 -11.65 -10.87 -9.23
C VAL A 48 -12.84 -11.69 -8.74
N GLU A 49 -13.49 -12.45 -9.63
CA GLU A 49 -14.62 -13.30 -9.27
C GLU A 49 -14.24 -14.32 -8.19
N VAL A 50 -13.13 -15.04 -8.37
CA VAL A 50 -12.64 -16.01 -7.38
C VAL A 50 -12.36 -15.36 -6.03
N LEU A 51 -11.81 -14.14 -6.02
CA LEU A 51 -11.53 -13.39 -4.80
C LEU A 51 -12.81 -12.87 -4.13
N MET A 52 -13.79 -12.43 -4.91
CA MET A 52 -15.10 -11.98 -4.40
C MET A 52 -15.90 -13.13 -3.78
N GLN A 53 -15.81 -14.32 -4.36
CA GLN A 53 -16.43 -15.54 -3.84
C GLN A 53 -15.84 -16.00 -2.49
N GLN A 54 -14.67 -15.49 -2.08
CA GLN A 54 -14.10 -15.82 -0.78
C GLN A 54 -14.86 -15.12 0.36
N GLU A 55 -15.56 -15.94 1.15
CA GLU A 55 -16.24 -15.50 2.38
C GLU A 55 -15.25 -15.25 3.52
N GLN A 56 -14.09 -15.91 3.51
CA GLN A 56 -13.06 -15.78 4.55
C GLN A 56 -12.07 -14.64 4.27
N HIS A 57 -11.23 -14.34 5.27
CA HIS A 57 -10.25 -13.23 5.33
C HIS A 57 -9.51 -12.95 4.01
N LYS A 58 -10.04 -12.03 3.18
CA LYS A 58 -9.56 -11.73 1.82
C LYS A 58 -8.06 -11.41 1.72
N PRO A 59 -7.44 -10.63 2.64
CA PRO A 59 -5.98 -10.42 2.60
C PRO A 59 -5.15 -11.70 2.74
N ASN A 60 -5.62 -12.67 3.53
CA ASN A 60 -4.91 -13.95 3.72
C ASN A 60 -5.06 -14.86 2.50
N PHE A 61 -6.20 -14.79 1.82
CA PHE A 61 -6.39 -15.49 0.55
C PHE A 61 -5.38 -15.00 -0.50
N VAL A 62 -5.25 -13.68 -0.67
CA VAL A 62 -4.26 -13.09 -1.58
C VAL A 62 -2.83 -13.48 -1.23
N LEU A 63 -2.48 -13.46 0.07
CA LEU A 63 -1.19 -13.95 0.56
C LEU A 63 -0.96 -15.42 0.20
N SER A 64 -1.98 -16.26 0.31
CA SER A 64 -1.89 -17.69 -0.05
C SER A 64 -1.64 -17.88 -1.54
N VAL A 65 -2.29 -17.07 -2.40
CA VAL A 65 -2.05 -17.05 -3.84
C VAL A 65 -0.60 -16.61 -4.14
N LEU A 66 -0.13 -15.54 -3.50
CA LEU A 66 1.26 -15.06 -3.64
C LEU A 66 2.29 -16.12 -3.24
N THR A 67 2.08 -16.82 -2.14
CA THR A 67 2.93 -17.93 -1.69
C THR A 67 2.98 -19.04 -2.74
N GLN A 68 1.83 -19.42 -3.31
CA GLN A 68 1.78 -20.45 -4.35
C GLN A 68 2.53 -20.01 -5.62
N ILE A 69 2.42 -18.74 -6.02
CA ILE A 69 3.16 -18.18 -7.17
C ILE A 69 4.67 -18.29 -6.92
N VAL A 70 5.15 -17.87 -5.75
CA VAL A 70 6.59 -17.95 -5.38
C VAL A 70 7.10 -19.39 -5.40
N HIS A 71 6.34 -20.35 -4.86
CA HIS A 71 6.74 -21.76 -4.89
C HIS A 71 6.80 -22.33 -6.31
N SER A 72 5.87 -21.93 -7.18
CA SER A 72 5.80 -22.39 -8.57
C SER A 72 6.86 -21.78 -9.49
N MET A 73 7.47 -20.65 -9.10
CA MET A 73 8.48 -19.97 -9.91
C MET A 73 9.77 -20.81 -10.05
N PRO A 74 10.38 -20.90 -11.24
CA PRO A 74 11.66 -21.58 -11.44
C PRO A 74 12.83 -20.71 -10.94
N ALA A 75 12.91 -20.53 -9.62
CA ALA A 75 13.95 -19.76 -8.92
C ALA A 75 14.81 -20.66 -8.02
N ALA A 76 16.03 -20.23 -7.71
CA ALA A 76 16.90 -20.95 -6.77
C ALA A 76 16.27 -20.96 -5.36
N GLU A 77 16.53 -22.02 -4.56
CA GLU A 77 15.99 -22.12 -3.19
C GLU A 77 16.29 -20.90 -2.33
N GLY A 78 17.50 -20.33 -2.44
CA GLY A 78 17.85 -19.11 -1.71
C GLY A 78 17.01 -17.88 -2.09
N GLN A 79 16.60 -17.77 -3.35
CA GLN A 79 15.71 -16.70 -3.82
C GLN A 79 14.27 -16.92 -3.33
N LYS A 80 13.79 -18.16 -3.36
CA LYS A 80 12.48 -18.53 -2.82
C LYS A 80 12.39 -18.23 -1.33
N LEU A 81 13.41 -18.61 -0.56
CA LEU A 81 13.48 -18.31 0.87
C LEU A 81 13.46 -16.80 1.15
N ALA A 82 14.15 -15.99 0.34
CA ALA A 82 14.11 -14.53 0.46
C ALA A 82 12.74 -13.94 0.13
N LEU A 83 12.04 -14.49 -0.86
CA LEU A 83 10.67 -14.12 -1.21
C LEU A 83 9.67 -14.52 -0.12
N ASP A 84 9.76 -15.73 0.44
CA ASP A 84 8.92 -16.20 1.54
C ASP A 84 9.12 -15.35 2.81
N ALA A 85 10.36 -14.94 3.09
CA ALA A 85 10.64 -14.00 4.16
C ALA A 85 9.99 -12.62 3.92
N THR A 86 9.84 -12.21 2.66
CA THR A 86 9.13 -10.98 2.27
C THR A 86 7.61 -11.14 2.42
N LEU A 87 7.04 -12.27 2.01
CA LEU A 87 5.62 -12.58 2.24
C LEU A 87 5.27 -12.65 3.74
N THR A 88 6.19 -13.16 4.57
CA THR A 88 6.05 -13.12 6.02
C THR A 88 5.96 -11.68 6.55
N LYS A 89 6.68 -10.73 5.94
CA LYS A 89 6.55 -9.30 6.31
C LYS A 89 5.19 -8.74 5.91
N PHE A 90 4.64 -9.15 4.76
CA PHE A 90 3.31 -8.74 4.34
C PHE A 90 2.25 -9.23 5.33
N GLN A 91 2.30 -10.52 5.71
CA GLN A 91 1.39 -11.07 6.72
C GLN A 91 1.52 -10.33 8.07
N LYS A 92 2.74 -10.01 8.50
CA LYS A 92 2.95 -9.18 9.71
C LYS A 92 2.35 -7.79 9.57
N ALA A 93 2.45 -7.15 8.40
CA ALA A 93 1.85 -5.85 8.14
C ALA A 93 0.32 -5.92 8.23
N VAL A 94 -0.32 -6.94 7.65
CA VAL A 94 -1.77 -7.19 7.81
C VAL A 94 -2.14 -7.28 9.29
N GLY A 95 -1.44 -8.12 10.05
CA GLY A 95 -1.70 -8.27 11.49
C GLY A 95 -1.49 -6.98 12.30
N THR A 96 -0.52 -6.16 11.93
CA THR A 96 -0.33 -4.82 12.55
C THR A 96 -1.49 -3.90 12.21
N CYS A 97 -1.93 -3.83 10.95
CA CYS A 97 -3.09 -3.05 10.54
C CYS A 97 -4.36 -3.49 11.27
N GLU A 98 -4.63 -4.79 11.33
CA GLU A 98 -5.75 -5.35 12.07
C GLU A 98 -5.71 -4.99 13.56
N ARG A 99 -4.53 -5.06 14.19
CA ARG A 99 -4.39 -4.66 15.59
C ARG A 99 -4.70 -3.18 15.78
N MET A 100 -4.19 -2.30 14.92
CA MET A 100 -4.49 -0.87 14.99
C MET A 100 -5.99 -0.59 14.85
N VAL A 101 -6.69 -1.30 13.96
CA VAL A 101 -8.15 -1.17 13.79
C VAL A 101 -8.91 -1.78 14.97
N LYS A 102 -8.49 -2.96 15.46
CA LYS A 102 -9.20 -3.73 16.51
C LYS A 102 -8.90 -3.26 17.94
N THR A 103 -7.88 -2.42 18.14
CA THR A 103 -7.61 -1.76 19.43
C THR A 103 -7.91 -0.27 19.36
N PRO A 104 -9.14 0.16 19.00
CA PRO A 104 -9.48 1.56 19.07
C PRO A 104 -9.47 2.01 20.53
N ILE A 105 -9.09 3.26 20.76
CA ILE A 105 -9.32 3.90 22.07
C ILE A 105 -10.81 3.74 22.38
N PRO A 106 -11.20 3.39 23.63
CA PRO A 106 -12.60 3.16 23.94
C PRO A 106 -13.41 4.38 23.54
N ARG A 107 -14.40 4.24 22.65
CA ARG A 107 -15.27 5.36 22.21
C ARG A 107 -15.98 6.06 23.37
N SER A 108 -16.03 5.45 24.54
CA SER A 108 -16.50 6.08 25.77
C SER A 108 -15.58 7.19 26.26
N TYR A 109 -14.26 7.08 26.06
CA TYR A 109 -13.27 8.10 26.39
C TYR A 109 -13.50 9.37 25.56
N THR A 110 -13.45 9.27 24.23
CA THR A 110 -13.68 10.36 23.29
C THR A 110 -15.02 11.06 23.54
N ARG A 111 -16.09 10.28 23.76
CA ARG A 111 -17.42 10.85 24.08
C ARG A 111 -17.47 11.54 25.44
N HIS A 112 -16.72 11.04 26.43
CA HIS A 112 -16.71 11.65 27.76
C HIS A 112 -15.92 12.96 27.76
N THR A 113 -14.75 12.99 27.12
CA THR A 113 -13.90 14.17 26.97
C THR A 113 -14.65 15.29 26.25
N SER A 114 -15.29 15.01 25.12
CA SER A 114 -16.11 15.97 24.39
C SER A 114 -17.24 16.58 25.22
N ARG A 115 -18.00 15.75 25.95
CA ARG A 115 -19.07 16.21 26.86
C ARG A 115 -18.53 17.07 27.99
N PHE A 116 -17.43 16.65 28.60
CA PHE A 116 -16.76 17.41 29.66
C PHE A 116 -16.31 18.79 29.15
N LEU A 117 -15.68 18.84 27.97
CA LEU A 117 -15.19 20.07 27.35
C LEU A 117 -16.33 21.04 27.05
N VAL A 118 -17.46 20.56 26.50
CA VAL A 118 -18.66 21.38 26.26
C VAL A 118 -19.21 21.96 27.56
N ILE A 119 -19.31 21.15 28.62
CA ILE A 119 -19.76 21.62 29.94
C ILE A 119 -18.79 22.69 30.46
N TRP A 120 -17.48 22.45 30.38
CA TRP A 120 -16.47 23.40 30.84
C TRP A 120 -16.53 24.74 30.10
N LEU A 121 -16.70 24.72 28.77
CA LEU A 121 -16.89 25.93 27.96
C LEU A 121 -18.19 26.67 28.30
N ALA A 122 -19.26 25.95 28.66
CA ALA A 122 -20.51 26.57 29.13
C ALA A 122 -20.34 27.30 30.47
N PHE A 123 -19.43 26.82 31.34
CA PHE A 123 -19.11 27.48 32.62
C PHE A 123 -18.09 28.63 32.49
N LEU A 124 -17.25 28.62 31.45
CA LEU A 124 -16.23 29.63 31.19
C LEU A 124 -16.71 31.10 31.18
N PRO A 125 -17.86 31.48 30.59
CA PRO A 125 -18.33 32.86 30.66
C PRO A 125 -18.60 33.31 32.11
N PHE A 126 -19.13 32.44 32.98
CA PHE A 126 -19.43 32.83 34.35
C PHE A 126 -18.16 33.17 35.15
N THR A 127 -17.03 32.52 34.84
CA THR A 127 -15.75 32.80 35.49
C THR A 127 -15.08 34.06 34.92
N LEU A 128 -15.14 34.27 33.61
CA LEU A 128 -14.54 35.42 32.93
C LEU A 128 -15.30 36.74 33.14
N TRP A 129 -16.59 36.70 33.46
CA TRP A 129 -17.41 37.91 33.67
C TRP A 129 -16.76 38.87 34.69
N ARG A 130 -16.15 38.32 35.74
CA ARG A 130 -15.52 39.09 36.83
C ARG A 130 -14.25 39.81 36.43
N ALA A 131 -13.54 39.33 35.40
CA ALA A 131 -12.25 39.89 34.99
C ALA A 131 -12.38 40.89 33.83
N CYS A 132 -13.22 40.56 32.84
CA CYS A 132 -13.20 41.24 31.53
C CYS A 132 -14.54 41.86 31.11
N HIS A 133 -15.62 41.66 31.88
CA HIS A 133 -16.98 42.06 31.52
C HIS A 133 -17.30 41.70 30.06
N TRP A 134 -17.71 42.67 29.23
CA TRP A 134 -18.06 42.44 27.81
C TRP A 134 -16.94 41.88 26.94
N ALA A 135 -15.67 42.12 27.28
CA ALA A 135 -14.54 41.51 26.56
C ALA A 135 -14.43 39.99 26.79
N MET A 136 -15.22 39.42 27.70
CA MET A 136 -15.35 37.97 27.87
C MET A 136 -15.87 37.26 26.62
N VAL A 137 -16.75 37.91 25.84
CA VAL A 137 -17.45 37.25 24.73
C VAL A 137 -16.45 36.87 23.64
N PRO A 138 -15.63 37.80 23.10
CA PRO A 138 -14.58 37.44 22.15
C PRO A 138 -13.53 36.51 22.76
N ALA A 139 -13.19 36.68 24.04
CA ALA A 139 -12.23 35.80 24.71
C ALA A 139 -12.74 34.34 24.84
N ALA A 140 -14.01 34.16 25.21
CA ALA A 140 -14.63 32.85 25.34
C ALA A 140 -14.77 32.15 23.99
N VAL A 141 -15.15 32.89 22.94
CA VAL A 141 -15.20 32.36 21.57
C VAL A 141 -13.81 31.91 21.11
N LEU A 142 -12.77 32.70 21.37
CA LEU A 142 -11.39 32.34 21.01
C LEU A 142 -10.93 31.07 21.74
N ILE A 143 -11.17 30.98 23.05
CA ILE A 143 -10.81 29.79 23.85
C ILE A 143 -11.59 28.56 23.38
N ALA A 144 -12.89 28.71 23.11
CA ALA A 144 -13.73 27.64 22.58
C ALA A 144 -13.21 27.15 21.23
N PHE A 145 -12.86 28.05 20.32
CA PHE A 145 -12.29 27.71 19.01
C PHE A 145 -11.00 26.90 19.15
N LEU A 146 -10.07 27.33 20.02
CA LEU A 146 -8.80 26.63 20.22
C LEU A 146 -9.00 25.24 20.84
N LEU A 147 -9.84 25.12 21.88
CA LEU A 147 -10.04 23.85 22.58
C LEU A 147 -10.86 22.85 21.77
N LEU A 148 -11.92 23.30 21.10
CA LEU A 148 -12.69 22.44 20.19
C LEU A 148 -11.85 22.03 18.98
N GLY A 149 -10.99 22.91 18.48
CA GLY A 149 -10.04 22.58 17.41
C GLY A 149 -9.07 21.47 17.82
N VAL A 150 -8.53 21.54 19.04
CA VAL A 150 -7.63 20.48 19.57
C VAL A 150 -8.39 19.16 19.77
N GLU A 151 -9.61 19.20 20.30
CA GLU A 151 -10.44 18.00 20.47
C GLU A 151 -10.73 17.33 19.12
N GLU A 152 -11.11 18.11 18.10
CA GLU A 152 -11.36 17.62 16.74
C GLU A 152 -10.11 16.97 16.11
N ILE A 153 -8.95 17.61 16.26
CA ILE A 153 -7.67 17.02 15.81
C ILE A 153 -7.40 15.71 16.57
N GLY A 154 -7.70 15.66 17.87
CA GLY A 154 -7.61 14.45 18.67
C GLY A 154 -8.44 13.31 18.07
N VAL A 155 -9.72 13.55 17.79
CA VAL A 155 -10.62 12.58 17.15
C VAL A 155 -10.07 12.09 15.80
N GLN A 156 -9.55 12.99 14.97
CA GLN A 156 -8.97 12.61 13.67
C GLN A 156 -7.72 11.73 13.81
N ILE A 157 -6.89 11.96 14.83
CA ILE A 157 -5.71 11.13 15.10
C ILE A 157 -6.10 9.74 15.62
N GLU A 158 -7.23 9.62 16.32
CA GLU A 158 -7.77 8.33 16.78
C GLU A 158 -8.23 7.43 15.61
N GLU A 159 -8.58 8.00 14.46
CA GLU A 159 -9.01 7.28 13.25
C GLU A 159 -8.02 7.46 12.07
N PRO A 160 -6.77 6.94 12.18
CA PRO A 160 -5.68 7.26 11.25
C PRO A 160 -5.97 6.81 9.81
N PHE A 161 -6.67 5.69 9.63
CA PHE A 161 -7.00 5.16 8.32
C PHE A 161 -8.12 5.91 7.60
N GLY A 162 -8.86 6.79 8.28
CA GLY A 162 -9.85 7.66 7.64
C GLY A 162 -9.19 8.81 6.87
N ILE A 163 -8.07 9.34 7.37
CA ILE A 163 -7.40 10.53 6.83
C ILE A 163 -6.24 10.21 5.87
N LEU A 164 -5.68 9.00 5.94
CA LEU A 164 -4.55 8.61 5.09
C LEU A 164 -4.97 8.47 3.61
N PRO A 165 -4.17 8.95 2.64
CA PRO A 165 -4.49 8.80 1.22
C PRO A 165 -4.10 7.39 0.73
N LEU A 166 -4.79 6.35 1.26
CA LEU A 166 -4.48 4.95 0.98
C LEU A 166 -4.67 4.58 -0.48
N GLU A 167 -5.65 5.18 -1.16
CA GLU A 167 -5.89 4.98 -2.59
C GLU A 167 -4.67 5.40 -3.40
N ASN A 168 -4.19 6.62 -3.17
CA ASN A 168 -3.01 7.17 -3.83
C ASN A 168 -1.76 6.31 -3.54
N LEU A 169 -1.59 5.85 -2.31
CA LEU A 169 -0.50 4.94 -1.95
C LEU A 169 -0.58 3.61 -2.72
N CYS A 170 -1.77 3.03 -2.86
CA CYS A 170 -1.97 1.81 -3.64
C CYS A 170 -1.68 2.05 -5.13
N ASP A 171 -2.10 3.19 -5.68
CA ASP A 171 -1.86 3.55 -7.07
C ASP A 171 -0.38 3.79 -7.36
N ILE A 172 0.36 4.41 -6.42
CA ILE A 172 1.82 4.53 -6.50
C ILE A 172 2.48 3.15 -6.51
N VAL A 173 2.06 2.23 -5.64
CA VAL A 173 2.62 0.87 -5.61
C VAL A 173 2.34 0.15 -6.93
N HIS A 174 1.13 0.28 -7.46
CA HIS A 174 0.76 -0.31 -8.74
C HIS A 174 1.58 0.28 -9.91
N ALA A 175 1.73 1.61 -9.95
CA ALA A 175 2.54 2.30 -10.95
C ALA A 175 4.01 1.87 -10.89
N ASN A 176 4.59 1.79 -9.68
CA ASN A 176 5.96 1.33 -9.48
C ASN A 176 6.13 -0.13 -9.93
N ALA A 177 5.17 -1.01 -9.63
CA ALA A 177 5.21 -2.41 -10.08
C ALA A 177 5.20 -2.52 -11.62
N LYS A 178 4.39 -1.69 -12.29
CA LYS A 178 4.33 -1.61 -13.76
C LYS A 178 5.62 -1.02 -14.36
N GLU A 179 6.19 0.00 -13.73
CA GLU A 179 7.45 0.60 -14.13
C GLU A 179 8.62 -0.39 -14.02
N MET A 180 8.65 -1.20 -12.96
CA MET A 180 9.67 -2.25 -12.80
C MET A 180 9.67 -3.25 -13.96
N LEU A 181 8.50 -3.64 -14.46
CA LEU A 181 8.39 -4.52 -15.64
C LEU A 181 8.93 -3.83 -16.90
N ASN A 182 8.52 -2.59 -17.14
CA ASN A 182 8.97 -1.84 -18.32
C ASN A 182 10.48 -1.57 -18.28
N THR A 183 11.01 -1.22 -17.10
CA THR A 183 12.45 -0.99 -16.91
C THR A 183 13.24 -2.25 -17.21
N ARG A 184 12.78 -3.41 -16.73
CA ARG A 184 13.41 -4.70 -17.02
C ARG A 184 13.49 -4.96 -18.52
N TYR A 185 12.38 -4.75 -19.24
CA TYR A 185 12.34 -4.86 -20.69
C TYR A 185 13.35 -3.95 -21.39
N GLN A 186 13.46 -2.68 -20.96
CA GLN A 186 14.43 -1.74 -21.50
C GLN A 186 15.88 -2.17 -21.24
N VAL A 187 16.19 -2.64 -20.02
CA VAL A 187 17.53 -3.14 -19.68
C VAL A 187 17.89 -4.35 -20.52
N ASP A 188 16.97 -5.30 -20.70
CA ASP A 188 17.21 -6.50 -21.51
C ASP A 188 17.49 -6.12 -22.97
N GLN A 189 16.78 -5.13 -23.54
CA GLN A 189 17.07 -4.59 -24.86
C GLN A 189 18.45 -3.94 -24.95
N ILE A 190 18.85 -3.12 -23.96
CA ILE A 190 20.16 -2.47 -23.94
C ILE A 190 21.29 -3.50 -23.92
N VAL A 191 21.16 -4.55 -23.10
CA VAL A 191 22.15 -5.63 -23.00
C VAL A 191 22.25 -6.40 -24.33
N GLN A 192 21.12 -6.69 -24.99
CA GLN A 192 21.10 -7.35 -26.29
C GLN A 192 21.71 -6.48 -27.41
N ASN A 193 21.41 -5.19 -27.44
CA ASN A 193 21.95 -4.25 -28.43
C ASN A 193 23.46 -4.02 -28.26
N SER A 194 23.94 -3.97 -27.01
CA SER A 194 25.35 -3.79 -26.68
C SER A 194 26.20 -5.02 -27.04
N SER A 195 25.66 -6.23 -26.83
CA SER A 195 26.33 -7.48 -27.21
C SER A 195 26.40 -7.66 -28.73
N THR A 196 25.33 -7.30 -29.45
CA THR A 196 25.29 -7.35 -30.93
C THR A 196 26.28 -6.36 -31.58
N SER A 197 26.41 -5.15 -31.03
CA SER A 197 27.36 -4.12 -31.51
C SER A 197 28.83 -4.52 -31.28
N ARG A 198 29.12 -5.31 -30.24
CA ARG A 198 30.47 -5.82 -29.96
C ARG A 198 30.89 -6.94 -30.91
N SER A 199 29.94 -7.73 -31.42
CA SER A 199 30.21 -8.78 -32.42
C SER A 199 30.43 -8.24 -33.83
N GLN A 200 29.86 -7.06 -34.17
CA GLN A 200 30.07 -6.42 -35.47
C GLN A 200 31.36 -5.57 -35.56
N SER A 201 31.96 -5.22 -34.43
CA SER A 201 33.14 -4.34 -34.37
C SER A 201 34.49 -5.07 -34.33
N VAL A 202 34.52 -6.40 -34.43
CA VAL A 202 35.77 -7.17 -34.61
C VAL A 202 36.06 -7.29 -36.10
N PRO A 203 37.05 -6.56 -36.67
CA PRO A 203 37.44 -6.74 -38.06
C PRO A 203 37.99 -8.16 -38.24
N GLN A 204 37.53 -8.88 -39.25
CA GLN A 204 38.17 -10.13 -39.64
C GLN A 204 39.63 -9.85 -39.99
N MET A 205 40.53 -10.25 -39.09
CA MET A 205 41.95 -10.34 -39.36
C MET A 205 42.12 -11.46 -40.38
N HIS A 206 42.17 -11.07 -41.66
CA HIS A 206 42.46 -11.98 -42.77
C HIS A 206 43.79 -12.69 -42.48
N SER A 207 43.69 -13.96 -42.09
CA SER A 207 44.78 -14.92 -42.18
C SER A 207 45.10 -15.12 -43.65
N ASN A 208 46.05 -14.34 -44.17
CA ASN A 208 46.61 -14.56 -45.49
C ASN A 208 47.70 -15.63 -45.35
N GLY A 209 47.32 -16.89 -45.58
CA GLY A 209 48.27 -17.97 -45.81
C GLY A 209 49.02 -17.69 -47.11
N SER A 210 50.29 -17.31 -47.01
CA SER A 210 51.20 -17.30 -48.14
C SER A 210 52.19 -18.45 -48.00
N HIS A 211 52.06 -19.39 -48.93
CA HIS A 211 53.05 -20.38 -49.32
C HIS A 211 54.49 -19.84 -49.27
N HIS A 212 55.39 -20.57 -48.61
CA HIS A 212 56.64 -21.09 -49.18
C HIS A 212 57.32 -22.08 -48.24
#